data_AF-A0A6F9BBZ4-F1
#
_entry.id   AF-A0A6F9BBZ4-F1
#
_cell.length_a   1.000
_cell.length_b   1.000
_cell.length_c   1.000
_cell.angle_alpha   90.00
_cell.angle_beta   90.00
_cell.angle_gamma   90.00
#
_symmetry.space_group_name_H-M   'P 1'
#
loop_
_entity.id
_entity.type
_entity.pdbx_description
1 polymer ?
#
loop_
_entity_poly.entity_id
_entity_poly.type
_entity_poly.pdbx_seq_one_letter_code
_entity_poly.pdbx_strand_id
1 'polypeptide(L)'
;RQGSVLMAALTCYEDDIMQSEYRIMVEILNENDNKPRFFEKTIQPRYISELTAVNSAIFTVKAIDADGDTITYIIDRASPDASYFRIDLPNSGKVILDKPLDYETKTQLQL
;
A
#
# COMPACT_ATOMS: atom_id res chain seq x y z
N ARG A 1 9.61 -10.21 -12.01
CA ARG A 1 10.07 -9.49 -10.80
C ARG A 1 11.28 -10.25 -10.28
N GLN A 2 12.40 -9.58 -10.03
CA GLN A 2 13.62 -10.27 -9.65
C GLN A 2 13.48 -10.76 -8.21
N GLY A 3 13.52 -12.07 -8.04
CA GLY A 3 13.48 -12.72 -6.74
C GLY A 3 14.68 -12.39 -5.88
N SER A 4 14.61 -12.75 -4.60
CA SER A 4 15.79 -12.72 -3.74
C SER A 4 16.80 -13.77 -4.23
N VAL A 5 18.08 -13.41 -4.25
CA VAL A 5 19.16 -14.33 -4.63
C VAL A 5 19.99 -14.67 -3.40
N LEU A 6 20.09 -15.97 -3.11
CA LEU A 6 21.07 -16.48 -2.14
C LEU A 6 22.33 -16.90 -2.90
N MET A 7 23.48 -16.49 -2.38
CA MET A 7 24.78 -16.83 -2.96
C MET A 7 25.63 -17.57 -1.94
N ALA A 8 26.13 -18.74 -2.32
CA ALA A 8 27.16 -19.45 -1.60
C ALA A 8 28.43 -19.51 -2.47
N ALA A 9 29.59 -19.30 -1.84
CA ALA A 9 30.89 -19.42 -2.50
C ALA A 9 31.68 -20.54 -1.81
N LEU A 10 32.18 -21.48 -2.60
CA LEU A 10 33.12 -22.51 -2.16
C LEU A 10 34.49 -22.15 -2.69
N THR A 11 35.43 -21.87 -1.80
CA THR A 11 36.83 -21.60 -2.16
C THR A 11 37.68 -22.81 -1.84
N CYS A 12 38.45 -23.30 -2.81
CA CYS A 12 39.38 -24.41 -2.63
C CYS A 12 40.79 -23.89 -2.45
N TYR A 13 41.52 -24.45 -1.47
CA TYR A 13 42.92 -24.13 -1.19
C TYR A 13 43.76 -25.40 -1.26
N GLU A 14 44.99 -25.26 -1.73
CA GLU A 14 46.06 -26.27 -1.65
C GLU A 14 47.30 -25.57 -1.10
N ASP A 15 47.86 -26.06 0.01
CA ASP A 15 48.99 -25.45 0.73
C ASP A 15 48.83 -23.94 0.99
N ASP A 16 47.65 -23.53 1.50
CA ASP A 16 47.24 -22.13 1.74
C ASP A 16 47.16 -21.25 0.47
N ILE A 17 47.34 -21.81 -0.72
CA ILE A 17 47.18 -21.12 -2.00
C ILE A 17 45.77 -21.38 -2.54
N MET A 18 45.01 -20.31 -2.77
CA MET A 18 43.68 -20.40 -3.39
C MET A 18 43.80 -20.92 -4.83
N GLN A 19 43.10 -22.01 -5.12
CA GLN A 19 43.11 -22.66 -6.45
C GLN A 19 41.90 -22.25 -7.29
N SER A 20 40.71 -22.23 -6.69
CA SER A 20 39.45 -22.00 -7.41
C SER A 20 38.34 -21.50 -6.49
N GLU A 21 37.38 -20.78 -7.05
CA GLU A 21 36.12 -20.39 -6.41
C GLU A 21 34.93 -20.89 -7.25
N TYR A 22 33.97 -21.55 -6.61
CA TYR A 22 32.70 -21.96 -7.23
C TYR A 22 31.56 -21.20 -6.58
N ARG A 23 30.69 -20.57 -7.38
CA ARG A 23 29.52 -19.84 -6.90
C ARG A 23 28.24 -20.60 -7.20
N ILE A 24 27.43 -20.80 -6.17
CA ILE A 24 26.10 -21.38 -6.28
C ILE A 24 25.11 -20.25 -6.05
N MET A 25 24.24 -20.00 -7.03
CA MET A 25 23.17 -19.00 -6.94
C MET A 25 21.82 -19.72 -6.88
N VAL A 26 21.03 -19.38 -5.86
CA VAL A 26 19.64 -19.84 -5.74
C VAL A 26 18.74 -18.62 -5.92
N GLU A 27 17.90 -18.65 -6.94
CA GLU A 27 16.87 -17.64 -7.18
C GLU A 27 15.56 -18.08 -6.52
N ILE A 28 15.00 -17.24 -5.65
CA ILE A 28 13.71 -17.47 -5.02
C ILE A 28 12.67 -16.66 -5.80
N LEU A 29 11.80 -17.33 -6.54
CA LEU A 29 10.68 -16.68 -7.23
C LEU A 29 9.68 -16.16 -6.21
N ASN A 30 9.40 -14.85 -6.25
CA ASN A 30 8.37 -14.25 -5.41
C ASN A 30 7.01 -14.37 -6.11
N GLU A 31 6.16 -15.30 -5.66
CA GLU A 31 4.76 -15.36 -6.07
C GLU A 31 3.95 -14.30 -5.29
N ASN A 32 2.89 -13.79 -5.90
CA ASN A 32 1.99 -12.83 -5.23
C ASN A 32 0.90 -13.59 -4.48
N ASP A 33 1.27 -14.20 -3.36
CA ASP A 33 0.39 -15.02 -2.53
C ASP A 33 -0.11 -14.30 -1.28
N ASN A 34 0.41 -13.10 -1.00
CA ASN A 34 -0.05 -12.25 0.08
C ASN A 34 -1.12 -11.25 -0.43
N LYS A 35 -2.03 -10.88 0.48
CA LYS A 35 -3.04 -9.85 0.21
C LYS A 35 -2.64 -8.56 0.90
N PRO A 36 -2.86 -7.39 0.27
CA PRO A 36 -2.61 -6.12 0.92
C PRO A 36 -3.52 -5.95 2.13
N ARG A 37 -2.97 -5.38 3.21
CA ARG A 37 -3.70 -5.08 4.45
C ARG A 37 -3.56 -3.62 4.83
N PHE A 38 -4.65 -3.01 5.30
CA PHE A 38 -4.62 -1.64 5.80
C PHE A 38 -3.91 -1.53 7.15
N PHE A 39 -3.27 -0.39 7.39
CA PHE A 39 -2.89 0.01 8.74
C PHE A 39 -4.15 0.45 9.50
N GLU A 40 -4.49 -0.27 10.57
CA GLU A 40 -5.71 -0.05 11.37
C GLU A 40 -5.90 1.41 11.80
N LYS A 41 -4.80 2.09 12.21
CA LYS A 41 -4.83 3.51 12.59
C LYS A 41 -5.29 4.47 11.49
N THR A 42 -5.21 4.05 10.23
CA THR A 42 -5.56 4.87 9.05
C THR A 42 -7.02 4.74 8.63
N ILE A 43 -7.70 3.68 9.06
CA ILE A 43 -9.10 3.37 8.71
C ILE A 43 -10.09 3.60 9.87
N GLN A 44 -9.69 4.38 10.87
CA GLN A 44 -10.55 4.74 11.99
C GLN A 44 -11.57 5.83 11.58
N PRO A 45 -12.76 5.86 12.22
CA PRO A 45 -13.74 6.92 12.01
C PRO A 45 -13.14 8.32 12.17
N ARG A 46 -13.59 9.26 11.34
CA ARG A 46 -13.14 10.66 11.35
C ARG A 46 -14.31 11.59 11.59
N TYR A 47 -14.07 12.60 12.41
CA TYR A 47 -14.98 13.73 12.55
C TYR A 47 -14.55 14.83 11.58
N ILE A 48 -15.50 15.33 10.81
CA ILE A 48 -15.28 16.33 9.78
C ILE A 48 -16.30 17.46 9.99
N SER A 49 -15.84 18.71 9.89
CA SER A 49 -16.74 19.85 9.98
C SER A 49 -17.50 19.99 8.66
N GLU A 50 -18.77 20.36 8.70
CA GLU A 50 -19.53 20.68 7.48
C GLU A 50 -18.93 21.86 6.70
N LEU A 51 -18.22 22.75 7.41
CA LEU A 51 -17.51 23.90 6.84
C LEU A 51 -16.23 23.50 6.09
N THR A 52 -15.90 22.20 6.05
CA THR A 52 -14.74 21.71 5.31
C THR A 52 -14.94 21.97 3.82
N ALA A 53 -14.03 22.74 3.23
CA ALA A 53 -14.10 23.07 1.82
C ALA A 53 -13.97 21.80 0.95
N VAL A 54 -14.73 21.75 -0.15
CA VAL A 54 -14.53 20.76 -1.21
C VAL A 54 -13.08 20.82 -1.69
N ASN A 55 -12.53 19.67 -2.05
CA ASN A 55 -11.11 19.44 -2.36
C ASN A 55 -10.15 19.40 -1.15
N SER A 56 -10.67 19.50 0.07
CA SER A 56 -9.86 19.30 1.27
C SER A 56 -9.50 17.82 1.47
N ALA A 57 -8.30 17.59 2.00
CA ALA A 57 -7.85 16.28 2.43
C ALA A 57 -8.53 15.89 3.74
N ILE A 58 -9.25 14.77 3.77
CA ILE A 58 -9.95 14.35 4.98
C ILE A 58 -9.08 13.38 5.79
N PHE A 59 -8.56 12.35 5.14
CA PHE A 59 -7.65 11.39 5.75
C PHE A 59 -6.77 10.73 4.69
N THR A 60 -5.83 9.92 5.13
CA THR A 60 -4.99 9.11 4.23
C THR A 60 -5.05 7.68 4.71
N VAL A 61 -5.49 6.79 3.83
CA VAL A 61 -5.40 5.34 4.05
C VAL A 61 -4.02 4.86 3.63
N LYS A 62 -3.52 3.85 4.33
CA LYS A 62 -2.26 3.21 3.96
C LYS A 62 -2.42 1.72 4.08
N ALA A 63 -2.07 0.99 3.03
CA ALA A 63 -1.95 -0.46 3.05
C ALA A 63 -0.49 -0.88 2.87
N ILE A 64 -0.22 -2.12 3.27
CA ILE A 64 1.04 -2.82 3.03
C ILE A 64 0.75 -4.16 2.41
N ASP A 65 1.63 -4.55 1.51
CA ASP A 65 1.65 -5.85 0.89
C ASP A 65 3.01 -6.49 1.21
N ALA A 66 2.99 -7.77 1.60
CA ALA A 66 4.22 -8.45 2.03
C ALA A 66 5.15 -8.78 0.85
N ASP A 67 4.59 -8.88 -0.36
CA ASP A 67 5.32 -9.20 -1.58
C ASP A 67 5.99 -7.96 -2.20
N GLY A 68 5.70 -6.78 -1.64
CA GLY A 68 6.23 -5.50 -2.11
C GLY A 68 5.50 -4.96 -3.34
N ASP A 69 4.27 -5.41 -3.57
CA ASP A 69 3.48 -5.04 -4.73
C ASP A 69 3.07 -3.56 -4.73
N THR A 70 2.88 -3.02 -5.93
CA THR A 70 2.32 -1.68 -6.10
C THR A 70 0.85 -1.69 -5.71
N ILE A 71 0.50 -0.92 -4.67
CA ILE A 71 -0.86 -0.82 -4.16
C ILE A 71 -1.60 0.29 -4.90
N THR A 72 -2.82 -0.01 -5.34
CA THR A 72 -3.76 0.97 -5.90
C THR A 72 -5.00 1.03 -5.01
N TYR A 73 -5.34 2.22 -4.53
CA TYR A 73 -6.51 2.54 -3.72
C TYR A 73 -7.68 2.93 -4.63
N ILE A 74 -8.84 2.32 -4.40
CA ILE A 74 -10.09 2.61 -5.10
C ILE A 74 -11.19 2.71 -4.05
N ILE A 75 -12.10 3.67 -4.23
CA ILE A 75 -13.33 3.75 -3.43
C ILE A 75 -14.35 2.81 -4.06
N ASP A 76 -14.92 1.91 -3.27
CA ASP A 76 -16.02 1.07 -3.71
C ASP A 76 -17.21 1.96 -4.07
N ARG A 77 -17.64 1.90 -5.34
CA ARG A 77 -18.77 2.70 -5.84
C ARG A 77 -20.12 2.16 -5.36
N ALA A 78 -20.16 0.96 -4.78
CA ALA A 78 -21.34 0.44 -4.11
C ALA A 78 -21.56 1.06 -2.72
N SER A 79 -20.55 1.70 -2.11
CA SER A 79 -20.70 2.35 -0.81
C SER A 79 -21.69 3.52 -0.90
N PRO A 80 -22.62 3.66 0.07
CA PRO A 80 -23.70 4.65 0.01
C PRO A 80 -23.23 6.08 -0.24
N ASP A 81 -22.06 6.45 0.32
CA ASP A 81 -21.52 7.80 0.26
C ASP A 81 -20.24 7.91 -0.56
N ALA A 82 -19.95 6.92 -1.42
CA ALA A 82 -18.79 6.90 -2.30
C ALA A 82 -18.64 8.18 -3.16
N SER A 83 -19.75 8.85 -3.46
CA SER A 83 -19.76 10.07 -4.27
C SER A 83 -19.33 11.34 -3.53
N TYR A 84 -19.20 11.31 -2.19
CA TYR A 84 -18.67 12.41 -1.40
C TYR A 84 -17.14 12.46 -1.41
N PHE A 85 -16.49 11.40 -1.89
CA PHE A 85 -15.05 11.22 -1.73
C PHE A 85 -14.40 10.79 -3.04
N ARG A 86 -13.12 11.14 -3.18
CA ARG A 86 -12.24 10.62 -4.23
C ARG A 86 -10.85 10.33 -3.67
N ILE A 87 -10.11 9.45 -4.34
CA ILE A 87 -8.69 9.25 -4.06
C ILE A 87 -7.89 10.29 -4.85
N ASP A 88 -6.95 10.94 -4.18
CA ASP A 88 -6.03 11.91 -4.78
C ASP A 88 -5.14 11.24 -5.84
N LEU A 89 -4.93 11.93 -6.96
CA LEU A 89 -4.02 11.46 -8.00
C LEU A 89 -2.56 11.80 -7.63
N PRO A 90 -1.57 10.94 -7.94
CA PRO A 90 -1.65 9.74 -8.76
C PRO A 90 -1.86 8.45 -7.95
N ASN A 91 -2.76 8.44 -6.95
CA ASN A 91 -3.08 7.30 -6.07
C ASN A 91 -2.23 7.22 -4.78
N SER A 92 -2.17 8.33 -4.04
CA SER A 92 -1.39 8.42 -2.77
C SER A 92 -2.09 7.79 -1.55
N GLY A 93 -3.32 7.27 -1.71
CA GLY A 93 -4.18 6.83 -0.61
C GLY A 93 -4.83 7.99 0.16
N LYS A 94 -4.59 9.24 -0.25
CA LYS A 94 -5.22 10.43 0.34
C LYS A 94 -6.67 10.55 -0.15
N VAL A 95 -7.60 10.58 0.79
CA VAL A 95 -9.04 10.71 0.53
C VAL A 95 -9.41 12.19 0.58
N ILE A 96 -9.98 12.67 -0.51
CA ILE A 96 -10.36 14.06 -0.74
C ILE A 96 -11.87 14.19 -0.75
N LEU A 97 -12.38 15.25 -0.13
CA LEU A 97 -13.79 15.60 -0.18
C LEU A 97 -14.17 16.12 -1.57
N ASP A 98 -15.18 15.53 -2.19
CA ASP A 98 -15.63 15.81 -3.55
C ASP A 98 -16.95 16.59 -3.60
N LYS A 99 -17.69 16.61 -2.48
CA LYS A 99 -18.98 17.29 -2.35
C LYS A 99 -19.06 18.09 -1.06
N PRO A 100 -19.83 19.20 -1.01
CA PRO A 100 -20.07 19.92 0.22
C PRO A 100 -20.77 19.01 1.23
N LEU A 101 -20.55 19.30 2.50
CA LEU A 101 -21.18 18.63 3.63
C LEU A 101 -22.27 19.54 4.19
N ASP A 102 -23.30 18.92 4.77
CA ASP A 102 -24.44 19.61 5.34
C ASP A 102 -24.94 18.73 6.49
N TYR A 103 -24.73 19.20 7.72
CA TYR A 103 -25.01 18.42 8.92
C TYR A 103 -26.51 18.23 9.16
N GLU A 104 -27.33 19.20 8.74
CA GLU A 104 -28.80 19.12 8.82
C GLU A 104 -29.36 18.01 7.91
N THR A 105 -28.71 17.72 6.79
CA THR A 105 -29.14 16.65 5.87
C THR A 105 -28.56 15.28 6.21
N LYS A 106 -27.27 15.20 6.58
CA LYS A 106 -26.60 13.91 6.84
C LYS A 106 -25.47 14.05 7.85
N THR A 107 -25.63 13.38 8.99
CA THR A 107 -24.69 13.44 10.11
C THR A 107 -23.58 12.39 10.07
N GLN A 108 -23.70 11.37 9.20
CA GLN A 108 -22.73 10.29 9.05
C GLN A 108 -22.59 9.86 7.60
N LEU A 109 -21.35 9.74 7.12
CA LEU A 109 -21.03 9.20 5.80
C LEU A 109 -20.38 7.82 5.93
N GLN A 110 -20.72 6.90 5.03
CA GLN A 110 -20.18 5.54 4.99
C GLN A 110 -19.44 5.29 3.68
N LEU A 111 -18.14 5.02 3.81
CA LEU A 111 -17.22 4.65 2.74
C LEU A 111 -16.87 3.17 2.84
#